data_AF-A2GEZ9-F1
#
_entry.id   AF-A2GEZ9-F1
#
_cell.length_a   1.000
_cell.length_b   1.000
_cell.length_c   1.000
_cell.angle_alpha   90.00
_cell.angle_beta   90.00
_cell.angle_gamma   90.00
#
_symmetry.space_group_name_H-M   'P 1'
#
loop_
_entity.id
_entity.type
_entity.pdbx_description
1 polymer ?
#
loop_
_entity_poly.entity_id
_entity_poly.type
_entity_poly.pdbx_seq_one_letter_code
_entity_poly.pdbx_strand_id
1 'polypeptide(L)'
;MFTRILSLEDDNIWNSYFNNQFTGVETKNSQNCDLPTGKKQYFLDECNFFDDHDRVIYFNNVSDTLFLHNQCSFSKCTSTLNGSCVYYQIGKNSSIVQRKFCCTKCEGKGNGQFSYTKVDTDNINFIIESSIFDVGNENGGSVCQTENDNVVVSSTNFSSNKASNQPAGHYRGKSLQYTTTFNYSTVVNNLATNNILNVWYKALIDSCNIINNTKTTSESGIIYHTVNSLTVKSCSFINNTTPQGSYLIYNKEADQLTVDSCYIDNSISSTFLSNVKPKNTRELFTNKLIHFSTGNCQAEFTIIKSIDKTESIAIFSHRFPRRRLLNILY
;
A
#
# COMPACT_ATOMS: atom_id res chain seq x y z
N MET A 1 21.54 11.93 -5.54
CA MET A 1 20.93 12.84 -4.54
C MET A 1 19.43 12.64 -4.67
N PHE A 2 18.68 11.90 -3.85
CA PHE A 2 18.69 11.62 -2.41
C PHE A 2 18.48 10.12 -2.12
N THR A 3 19.17 9.59 -1.11
CA THR A 3 18.71 8.41 -0.35
C THR A 3 19.13 8.61 1.12
N ARG A 4 18.40 9.46 1.84
CA ARG A 4 18.41 9.41 3.31
C ARG A 4 17.31 8.41 3.71
N ILE A 5 17.63 7.12 3.69
CA ILE A 5 16.94 6.18 4.57
C ILE A 5 17.60 6.39 5.93
N LEU A 6 17.14 7.40 6.63
CA LEU A 6 17.52 7.61 8.01
C LEU A 6 16.44 6.97 8.85
N SER A 7 16.80 5.86 9.50
CA SER A 7 16.21 5.49 10.79
C SER A 7 16.66 6.53 11.84
N LEU A 8 16.29 7.80 11.63
CA LEU A 8 16.36 8.83 12.65
C LEU A 8 15.22 8.55 13.63
N GLU A 9 15.45 8.88 14.89
CA GLU A 9 14.38 8.95 15.87
C GLU A 9 13.24 9.79 15.29
N ASP A 10 12.03 9.22 15.32
CA ASP A 10 10.79 9.72 14.73
C ASP A 10 10.27 10.94 15.54
N ASP A 11 11.16 11.84 15.99
CA ASP A 11 10.87 12.88 17.00
C ASP A 11 9.81 13.89 16.54
N ASN A 12 9.57 13.98 15.22
CA ASN A 12 8.48 14.79 14.67
C ASN A 12 7.98 14.26 13.31
N ILE A 13 7.36 13.08 13.32
CA ILE A 13 6.80 12.44 12.11
C ILE A 13 5.83 13.39 11.40
N TRP A 14 4.97 14.09 12.14
CA TRP A 14 3.99 15.01 11.56
C TRP A 14 4.64 16.09 10.69
N ASN A 15 5.64 16.79 11.23
CA ASN A 15 6.33 17.86 10.52
C ASN A 15 7.10 17.35 9.29
N SER A 16 7.52 16.07 9.28
CA SER A 16 8.20 15.48 8.12
C SER A 16 7.34 15.37 6.86
N TYR A 17 6.01 15.39 7.01
CA TYR A 17 5.07 15.35 5.88
C TYR A 17 4.38 16.68 5.66
N PHE A 18 3.89 17.32 6.73
CA PHE A 18 3.03 18.50 6.60
C PHE A 18 3.76 19.83 6.75
N ASN A 19 5.07 19.82 7.04
CA ASN A 19 5.91 21.00 7.21
C ASN A 19 5.30 22.07 8.15
N ASN A 20 4.58 21.62 9.17
CA ASN A 20 3.99 22.47 10.18
C ASN A 20 4.00 21.77 11.54
N GLN A 21 3.79 22.55 12.59
CA GLN A 21 3.58 22.01 13.93
C GLN A 21 2.16 21.44 14.04
N PHE A 22 2.06 20.26 14.63
CA PHE A 22 0.77 19.67 14.96
C PHE A 22 0.04 20.48 16.04
N THR A 23 -1.21 20.83 15.78
CA THR A 23 -2.10 21.59 16.68
C THR A 23 -3.50 20.97 16.77
N GLY A 24 -3.62 19.73 16.30
CA GLY A 24 -4.87 19.03 16.06
C GLY A 24 -5.32 18.11 17.18
N VAL A 25 -6.13 17.12 16.79
CA VAL A 25 -6.58 16.04 17.67
C VAL A 25 -5.67 14.84 17.51
N GLU A 26 -4.94 14.51 18.58
CA GLU A 26 -4.13 13.31 18.65
C GLU A 26 -4.88 12.23 19.42
N THR A 27 -4.82 10.99 18.94
CA THR A 27 -5.33 9.83 19.67
C THR A 27 -4.29 8.74 19.67
N LYS A 28 -4.05 8.15 20.86
CA LYS A 28 -3.08 7.09 21.06
C LYS A 28 -3.71 5.87 21.70
N ASN A 29 -3.26 4.68 21.33
CA ASN A 29 -3.58 3.42 22.00
C ASN A 29 -5.09 3.12 22.13
N SER A 30 -5.92 3.66 21.23
CA SER A 30 -7.38 3.51 21.31
C SER A 30 -7.90 2.44 20.34
N GLN A 31 -9.05 1.85 20.69
CA GLN A 31 -9.73 0.81 19.89
C GLN A 31 -10.81 1.37 18.96
N ASN A 32 -11.31 2.58 19.22
CA ASN A 32 -12.19 3.31 18.30
C ASN A 32 -11.92 4.81 18.44
N CYS A 33 -11.63 5.46 17.32
CA CYS A 33 -11.32 6.89 17.29
C CYS A 33 -12.56 7.65 16.83
N ASP A 34 -13.40 8.07 17.79
CA ASP A 34 -14.43 9.07 17.51
C ASP A 34 -13.74 10.43 17.26
N LEU A 35 -13.29 10.65 16.03
CA LEU A 35 -12.63 11.88 15.64
C LEU A 35 -13.69 12.99 15.50
N PRO A 36 -13.65 14.04 16.33
CA PRO A 36 -14.65 15.09 16.29
C PRO A 36 -14.58 15.84 14.96
N THR A 37 -15.73 16.01 14.31
CA THR A 37 -15.82 16.73 13.04
C THR A 37 -15.41 18.21 13.20
N GLY A 38 -14.81 18.79 12.16
CA GLY A 38 -14.50 20.23 12.10
C GLY A 38 -13.12 20.64 12.63
N LYS A 39 -12.28 19.69 13.03
CA LYS A 39 -10.84 19.96 13.26
C LYS A 39 -10.07 19.85 11.94
N LYS A 40 -8.96 20.58 11.83
CA LYS A 40 -8.11 20.66 10.62
C LYS A 40 -6.99 19.63 10.57
N GLN A 41 -6.64 19.04 11.71
CA GLN A 41 -5.48 18.15 11.83
C GLN A 41 -5.85 16.98 12.76
N TYR A 42 -5.57 15.75 12.32
CA TYR A 42 -5.86 14.53 13.05
C TYR A 42 -4.65 13.60 12.98
N PHE A 43 -4.19 13.12 14.14
CA PHE A 43 -3.06 12.21 14.24
C PHE A 43 -3.42 10.99 15.09
N LEU A 44 -3.38 9.81 14.48
CA LEU A 44 -3.52 8.54 15.18
C LEU A 44 -2.16 7.87 15.29
N ASP A 45 -1.80 7.45 16.49
CA ASP A 45 -0.53 6.79 16.77
C ASP A 45 -0.77 5.54 17.61
N GLU A 46 -0.18 4.41 17.25
CA GLU A 46 -0.27 3.15 18.02
C GLU A 46 -1.71 2.66 18.27
N CYS A 47 -2.67 2.95 17.37
CA CYS A 47 -4.07 2.56 17.54
C CYS A 47 -4.35 1.14 16.99
N ASN A 48 -5.29 0.41 17.61
CA ASN A 48 -5.58 -0.98 17.27
C ASN A 48 -7.08 -1.18 17.07
N PHE A 49 -7.48 -1.48 15.84
CA PHE A 49 -8.86 -1.68 15.42
C PHE A 49 -9.10 -3.16 15.13
N PHE A 50 -10.10 -3.74 15.79
CA PHE A 50 -10.32 -5.18 15.77
C PHE A 50 -11.81 -5.50 15.71
N ASP A 51 -12.21 -6.24 14.68
CA ASP A 51 -13.60 -6.70 14.50
C ASP A 51 -14.61 -5.54 14.44
N ASP A 52 -14.14 -4.37 14.04
CA ASP A 52 -14.97 -3.18 13.86
C ASP A 52 -15.80 -3.28 12.58
N HIS A 53 -17.02 -2.76 12.64
CA HIS A 53 -17.96 -2.72 11.53
C HIS A 53 -18.19 -1.27 11.07
N ASP A 54 -18.33 -1.07 9.77
CA ASP A 54 -18.74 0.19 9.13
C ASP A 54 -17.75 1.37 9.17
N ARG A 55 -16.53 1.17 8.61
CA ARG A 55 -15.53 2.21 8.31
C ARG A 55 -15.02 2.91 9.57
N VAL A 56 -14.01 2.27 10.16
CA VAL A 56 -13.34 2.69 11.40
C VAL A 56 -12.92 4.16 11.39
N ILE A 57 -12.31 4.60 10.29
CA ILE A 57 -11.90 5.98 10.06
C ILE A 57 -12.71 6.51 8.90
N TYR A 58 -13.57 7.50 9.18
CA TYR A 58 -14.51 8.03 8.20
C TYR A 58 -14.43 9.55 8.08
N PHE A 59 -13.89 10.01 6.94
CA PHE A 59 -13.92 11.40 6.52
C PHE A 59 -14.61 11.54 5.17
N ASN A 60 -15.69 12.30 5.11
CA ASN A 60 -16.46 12.52 3.89
C ASN A 60 -16.83 13.99 3.73
N ASN A 61 -16.51 14.57 2.57
CA ASN A 61 -16.83 15.94 2.18
C ASN A 61 -16.37 17.04 3.16
N VAL A 62 -15.29 16.79 3.90
CA VAL A 62 -14.61 17.83 4.69
C VAL A 62 -13.62 18.62 3.83
N SER A 63 -12.97 19.66 4.35
CA SER A 63 -11.92 20.42 3.65
C SER A 63 -10.92 20.94 4.68
N ASP A 64 -9.76 21.41 4.23
CA ASP A 64 -8.66 21.88 5.10
C ASP A 64 -8.27 20.85 6.18
N THR A 65 -8.22 19.57 5.81
CA THR A 65 -8.01 18.45 6.73
C THR A 65 -6.70 17.71 6.44
N LEU A 66 -5.81 17.66 7.42
CA LEU A 66 -4.60 16.85 7.39
C LEU A 66 -4.79 15.64 8.30
N PHE A 67 -4.54 14.44 7.76
CA PHE A 67 -4.68 13.20 8.50
C PHE A 67 -3.43 12.35 8.39
N LEU A 68 -2.92 11.91 9.54
CA LEU A 68 -1.85 10.92 9.63
C LEU A 68 -2.31 9.81 10.56
N HIS A 69 -2.20 8.57 10.12
CA HIS A 69 -2.14 7.43 11.03
C HIS A 69 -0.79 6.75 10.92
N ASN A 70 -0.22 6.45 12.08
CA ASN A 70 1.10 5.89 12.25
C ASN A 70 1.02 4.70 13.21
N GLN A 71 1.75 3.62 12.92
CA GLN A 71 1.85 2.48 13.83
C GLN A 71 0.49 1.88 14.22
N CYS A 72 -0.48 1.92 13.30
CA CYS A 72 -1.84 1.42 13.56
C CYS A 72 -2.00 -0.03 13.09
N SER A 73 -2.86 -0.79 13.77
CA SER A 73 -3.25 -2.14 13.38
C SER A 73 -4.74 -2.19 13.06
N PHE A 74 -5.09 -2.87 11.96
CA PHE A 74 -6.46 -3.14 11.55
C PHE A 74 -6.60 -4.64 11.36
N SER A 75 -7.56 -5.27 12.03
CA SER A 75 -7.78 -6.70 11.90
C SER A 75 -9.26 -7.05 11.90
N LYS A 76 -9.69 -7.85 10.92
CA LYS A 76 -11.08 -8.31 10.79
C LYS A 76 -12.12 -7.20 10.69
N CYS A 77 -11.72 -5.97 10.37
CA CYS A 77 -12.67 -4.88 10.17
C CYS A 77 -13.48 -5.14 8.90
N THR A 78 -14.78 -4.87 8.93
CA THR A 78 -15.66 -5.11 7.78
C THR A 78 -16.54 -3.92 7.43
N SER A 79 -16.89 -3.78 6.16
CA SER A 79 -17.90 -2.81 5.72
C SER A 79 -18.64 -3.27 4.46
N THR A 80 -19.90 -2.87 4.36
CA THR A 80 -20.68 -3.02 3.12
C THR A 80 -20.40 -1.91 2.10
N LEU A 81 -19.64 -0.88 2.47
CA LEU A 81 -19.32 0.29 1.66
C LEU A 81 -17.83 0.29 1.24
N ASN A 82 -17.40 1.37 0.58
CA ASN A 82 -15.99 1.62 0.27
C ASN A 82 -15.19 1.90 1.55
N GLY A 83 -13.92 1.52 1.60
CA GLY A 83 -12.99 1.89 2.67
C GLY A 83 -13.32 1.22 4.01
N SER A 84 -13.24 -0.12 4.11
CA SER A 84 -13.69 -0.84 5.33
C SER A 84 -13.01 -0.38 6.62
N CYS A 85 -11.75 0.03 6.54
CA CYS A 85 -11.02 0.63 7.64
C CYS A 85 -10.90 2.13 7.46
N VAL A 86 -10.45 2.57 6.28
CA VAL A 86 -10.17 3.98 6.01
C VAL A 86 -11.00 4.43 4.83
N TYR A 87 -11.91 5.37 5.08
CA TYR A 87 -12.59 6.12 4.05
C TYR A 87 -12.23 7.59 4.19
N TYR A 88 -11.54 8.12 3.19
CA TYR A 88 -11.04 9.49 3.19
C TYR A 88 -11.37 10.16 1.86
N GLN A 89 -12.56 10.76 1.76
CA GLN A 89 -12.96 11.53 0.59
C GLN A 89 -13.14 12.99 0.99
N ILE A 90 -12.21 13.85 0.60
CA ILE A 90 -12.13 15.21 1.12
C ILE A 90 -11.94 16.22 -0.02
N GLY A 91 -12.45 17.43 0.18
CA GLY A 91 -12.27 18.58 -0.70
C GLY A 91 -10.88 19.22 -0.59
N LYS A 92 -10.83 20.54 -0.80
CA LYS A 92 -9.57 21.29 -0.97
C LYS A 92 -8.63 21.21 0.24
N ASN A 93 -7.33 21.40 -0.02
CA ASN A 93 -6.25 21.50 0.98
C ASN A 93 -6.23 20.36 2.00
N SER A 94 -6.47 19.14 1.53
CA SER A 94 -6.63 17.99 2.41
C SER A 94 -5.73 16.84 2.02
N SER A 95 -4.97 16.34 2.97
CA SER A 95 -3.87 15.39 2.74
C SER A 95 -3.95 14.23 3.73
N ILE A 96 -3.60 13.03 3.26
CA ILE A 96 -3.56 11.82 4.07
C ILE A 96 -2.20 11.12 3.94
N VAL A 97 -1.68 10.69 5.09
CA VAL A 97 -0.52 9.80 5.18
C VAL A 97 -0.90 8.57 6.00
N GLN A 98 -0.73 7.40 5.41
CA GLN A 98 -0.97 6.10 6.03
C GLN A 98 0.38 5.41 6.20
N ARG A 99 0.89 5.34 7.44
CA ARG A 99 2.28 4.94 7.70
C ARG A 99 2.39 3.83 8.73
N LYS A 100 3.36 2.92 8.54
CA LYS A 100 3.73 1.90 9.53
C LYS A 100 2.54 1.10 10.05
N PHE A 101 1.55 0.83 9.21
CA PHE A 101 0.36 0.13 9.64
C PHE A 101 0.40 -1.35 9.25
N CYS A 102 -0.35 -2.14 10.00
CA CYS A 102 -0.69 -3.52 9.67
C CYS A 102 -2.18 -3.60 9.35
N CYS A 103 -2.54 -4.28 8.27
CA CYS A 103 -3.92 -4.65 7.96
C CYS A 103 -4.02 -6.15 7.69
N THR A 104 -4.93 -6.83 8.40
CA THR A 104 -5.14 -8.28 8.25
C THR A 104 -6.61 -8.66 8.22
N LYS A 105 -7.02 -9.51 7.28
CA LYS A 105 -8.37 -10.11 7.28
C LYS A 105 -9.51 -9.08 7.26
N CYS A 106 -9.23 -7.85 6.88
CA CYS A 106 -10.26 -6.83 6.72
C CYS A 106 -10.94 -7.02 5.36
N GLU A 107 -12.24 -6.81 5.30
CA GLU A 107 -13.03 -7.04 4.09
C GLU A 107 -14.00 -5.89 3.82
N GLY A 108 -14.10 -5.50 2.55
CA GLY A 108 -15.07 -4.52 2.09
C GLY A 108 -15.82 -5.05 0.89
N LYS A 109 -17.10 -4.67 0.73
CA LYS A 109 -17.84 -4.98 -0.52
C LYS A 109 -17.59 -3.96 -1.62
N GLY A 110 -17.14 -2.75 -1.27
CA GLY A 110 -16.87 -1.66 -2.20
C GLY A 110 -15.45 -1.63 -2.76
N ASN A 111 -15.09 -0.47 -3.32
CA ASN A 111 -13.73 -0.11 -3.69
C ASN A 111 -12.91 0.28 -2.46
N GLY A 112 -11.60 0.05 -2.51
CA GLY A 112 -10.74 0.25 -1.34
C GLY A 112 -11.19 -0.64 -0.19
N GLN A 113 -11.18 -1.97 -0.39
CA GLN A 113 -11.64 -2.95 0.61
C GLN A 113 -10.93 -2.81 1.96
N PHE A 114 -9.76 -2.17 2.03
CA PHE A 114 -9.17 -1.63 3.24
C PHE A 114 -9.26 -0.10 3.29
N SER A 115 -8.70 0.56 2.28
CA SER A 115 -8.53 2.02 2.26
C SER A 115 -9.02 2.61 0.95
N TYR A 116 -9.97 3.54 1.03
CA TYR A 116 -10.45 4.37 -0.07
C TYR A 116 -10.09 5.81 0.21
N THR A 117 -9.18 6.39 -0.59
CA THR A 117 -8.74 7.78 -0.45
C THR A 117 -8.94 8.56 -1.73
N LYS A 118 -9.44 9.78 -1.59
CA LYS A 118 -9.62 10.75 -2.66
C LYS A 118 -9.38 12.15 -2.13
N VAL A 119 -8.33 12.79 -2.63
CA VAL A 119 -7.91 14.15 -2.27
C VAL A 119 -8.15 15.12 -3.43
N ASP A 120 -7.98 16.43 -3.21
CA ASP A 120 -7.90 17.41 -4.30
C ASP A 120 -6.44 17.66 -4.72
N THR A 121 -6.18 18.66 -5.55
CA THR A 121 -4.84 19.00 -6.07
C THR A 121 -3.89 19.58 -5.04
N ASP A 122 -2.61 19.32 -5.26
CA ASP A 122 -1.43 19.69 -4.49
C ASP A 122 -1.44 19.18 -3.04
N ASN A 123 -1.96 17.97 -2.84
CA ASN A 123 -2.08 17.26 -1.57
C ASN A 123 -1.29 15.96 -1.51
N ILE A 124 -1.03 15.49 -0.28
CA ILE A 124 -0.34 14.24 -0.01
C ILE A 124 -1.36 13.09 0.03
N ASN A 125 -1.05 11.99 -0.66
CA ASN A 125 -1.84 10.76 -0.60
C ASN A 125 -0.92 9.52 -0.56
N PHE A 126 -0.38 9.25 0.63
CA PHE A 126 0.75 8.33 0.82
C PHE A 126 0.35 7.06 1.58
N ILE A 127 0.89 5.92 1.13
CA ILE A 127 0.87 4.62 1.82
C ILE A 127 2.30 4.15 1.93
N ILE A 128 2.85 4.11 3.14
CA ILE A 128 4.29 3.90 3.31
C ILE A 128 4.63 2.98 4.48
N GLU A 129 5.70 2.20 4.32
CA GLU A 129 6.29 1.39 5.39
C GLU A 129 5.29 0.42 6.04
N SER A 130 4.36 -0.15 5.27
CA SER A 130 3.17 -0.82 5.79
C SER A 130 3.00 -2.26 5.27
N SER A 131 2.11 -3.03 5.89
CA SER A 131 1.83 -4.42 5.49
C SER A 131 0.33 -4.68 5.42
N ILE A 132 -0.11 -5.24 4.30
CA ILE A 132 -1.50 -5.61 4.00
C ILE A 132 -1.51 -7.08 3.64
N PHE A 133 -2.09 -7.90 4.51
CA PHE A 133 -2.05 -9.36 4.41
C PHE A 133 -3.43 -10.00 4.54
N ASP A 134 -3.77 -10.89 3.60
CA ASP A 134 -5.05 -11.62 3.63
C ASP A 134 -6.25 -10.67 3.71
N VAL A 135 -6.19 -9.56 2.97
CA VAL A 135 -7.22 -8.51 2.95
C VAL A 135 -8.08 -8.63 1.70
N GLY A 136 -9.37 -8.38 1.88
CA GLY A 136 -10.37 -8.35 0.82
C GLY A 136 -10.86 -9.72 0.38
N ASN A 137 -11.84 -9.69 -0.52
CA ASN A 137 -12.46 -10.86 -1.14
C ASN A 137 -12.59 -10.66 -2.65
N GLU A 138 -12.85 -11.75 -3.38
CA GLU A 138 -12.92 -11.77 -4.85
C GLU A 138 -14.13 -11.02 -5.44
N ASN A 139 -15.10 -10.60 -4.61
CA ASN A 139 -16.29 -9.87 -5.04
C ASN A 139 -16.13 -8.34 -4.89
N GLY A 140 -15.26 -7.89 -3.99
CA GLY A 140 -14.99 -6.47 -3.75
C GLY A 140 -14.06 -5.87 -4.80
N GLY A 141 -13.97 -4.54 -4.82
CA GLY A 141 -13.09 -3.79 -5.74
C GLY A 141 -11.61 -3.93 -5.39
N SER A 142 -10.83 -2.88 -5.59
CA SER A 142 -9.42 -2.83 -5.17
C SER A 142 -9.27 -2.89 -3.65
N VAL A 143 -8.14 -3.40 -3.13
CA VAL A 143 -7.86 -3.41 -1.68
C VAL A 143 -7.52 -2.00 -1.17
N CYS A 144 -6.65 -1.31 -1.90
CA CYS A 144 -6.42 0.12 -1.74
C CYS A 144 -6.91 0.85 -2.98
N GLN A 145 -7.69 1.91 -2.81
CA GLN A 145 -8.03 2.83 -3.88
C GLN A 145 -7.56 4.22 -3.49
N THR A 146 -6.77 4.83 -4.37
CA THR A 146 -6.17 6.13 -4.13
C THR A 146 -6.36 6.96 -5.39
N GLU A 147 -7.15 8.01 -5.27
CA GLU A 147 -7.52 8.89 -6.35
C GLU A 147 -7.03 10.32 -6.12
N ASN A 148 -6.66 10.95 -7.23
CA ASN A 148 -6.18 12.31 -7.36
C ASN A 148 -4.82 12.56 -6.66
N ASP A 149 -4.12 13.55 -7.20
CA ASP A 149 -2.76 13.95 -6.81
C ASP A 149 -1.62 12.96 -7.12
N ASN A 150 -0.42 13.30 -6.65
CA ASN A 150 0.74 12.44 -6.64
C ASN A 150 0.54 11.37 -5.58
N VAL A 151 0.48 10.12 -6.05
CA VAL A 151 0.31 8.96 -5.20
C VAL A 151 1.67 8.35 -4.93
N VAL A 152 1.98 8.07 -3.66
CA VAL A 152 3.20 7.36 -3.28
C VAL A 152 2.85 6.13 -2.47
N VAL A 153 3.27 4.98 -2.99
CA VAL A 153 3.27 3.70 -2.29
C VAL A 153 4.72 3.25 -2.17
N SER A 154 5.22 3.20 -0.94
CA SER A 154 6.65 2.97 -0.70
C SER A 154 6.86 1.98 0.44
N SER A 155 7.84 1.09 0.34
CA SER A 155 8.18 0.19 1.45
C SER A 155 6.97 -0.61 1.96
N THR A 156 6.07 -1.03 1.07
CA THR A 156 4.79 -1.63 1.44
C THR A 156 4.67 -3.06 0.93
N ASN A 157 4.16 -3.96 1.77
CA ASN A 157 3.88 -5.35 1.41
C ASN A 157 2.39 -5.59 1.17
N PHE A 158 2.07 -6.21 0.04
CA PHE A 158 0.74 -6.70 -0.34
C PHE A 158 0.83 -8.21 -0.54
N SER A 159 0.32 -8.98 0.41
CA SER A 159 0.50 -10.43 0.42
C SER A 159 -0.79 -11.20 0.64
N SER A 160 -1.06 -12.18 -0.22
CA SER A 160 -2.25 -13.06 -0.09
C SER A 160 -3.58 -12.32 -0.10
N ASN A 161 -3.63 -11.11 -0.66
CA ASN A 161 -4.87 -10.33 -0.74
C ASN A 161 -5.74 -10.80 -1.92
N LYS A 162 -7.04 -10.54 -1.81
CA LYS A 162 -8.03 -10.95 -2.81
C LYS A 162 -8.92 -9.77 -3.22
N ALA A 163 -9.21 -9.68 -4.52
CA ALA A 163 -10.06 -8.65 -5.08
C ALA A 163 -10.63 -9.10 -6.44
N SER A 164 -11.82 -8.61 -6.82
CA SER A 164 -12.27 -8.73 -8.22
C SER A 164 -11.31 -7.97 -9.15
N ASN A 165 -10.85 -6.82 -8.67
CA ASN A 165 -10.01 -5.90 -9.42
C ASN A 165 -8.58 -5.97 -8.92
N GLN A 166 -8.14 -5.04 -8.07
CA GLN A 166 -6.71 -4.86 -7.75
C GLN A 166 -6.36 -5.15 -6.28
N PRO A 167 -5.90 -6.37 -5.95
CA PRO A 167 -5.50 -6.72 -4.59
C PRO A 167 -4.22 -6.01 -4.11
N ALA A 168 -3.39 -5.50 -5.03
CA ALA A 168 -2.24 -4.65 -4.70
C ALA A 168 -2.53 -3.15 -4.82
N GLY A 169 -3.73 -2.79 -5.29
CA GLY A 169 -4.24 -1.42 -5.29
C GLY A 169 -4.49 -0.78 -6.65
N HIS A 170 -5.34 0.24 -6.61
CA HIS A 170 -5.69 1.14 -7.70
C HIS A 170 -5.19 2.54 -7.38
N TYR A 171 -4.23 3.03 -8.16
CA TYR A 171 -3.54 4.28 -7.92
C TYR A 171 -3.67 5.19 -9.13
N ARG A 172 -4.39 6.30 -8.95
CA ARG A 172 -4.73 7.20 -10.05
C ARG A 172 -4.54 8.65 -9.64
N GLY A 173 -3.60 9.34 -10.28
CA GLY A 173 -3.49 10.80 -10.16
C GLY A 173 -4.66 11.55 -10.80
N LYS A 174 -4.70 12.89 -10.72
CA LYS A 174 -5.84 13.66 -11.24
C LYS A 174 -5.78 13.86 -12.77
N SER A 175 -4.57 13.98 -13.31
CA SER A 175 -4.32 14.28 -14.73
C SER A 175 -2.88 13.88 -15.12
N LEU A 176 -2.52 14.08 -16.39
CA LEU A 176 -1.22 13.70 -16.98
C LEU A 176 0.01 14.31 -16.28
N GLN A 177 -0.15 15.39 -15.51
CA GLN A 177 0.96 16.05 -14.81
C GLN A 177 1.33 15.38 -13.48
N TYR A 178 0.43 14.58 -12.91
CA TYR A 178 0.63 13.91 -11.64
C TYR A 178 1.36 12.59 -11.82
N THR A 179 2.18 12.23 -10.83
CA THR A 179 2.99 11.01 -10.85
C THR A 179 2.52 10.03 -9.78
N THR A 180 2.36 8.78 -10.18
CA THR A 180 2.20 7.64 -9.25
C THR A 180 3.56 6.98 -9.06
N THR A 181 4.05 6.91 -7.82
CA THR A 181 5.27 6.17 -7.46
C THR A 181 4.91 4.95 -6.64
N PHE A 182 5.33 3.77 -7.10
CA PHE A 182 5.20 2.50 -6.41
C PHE A 182 6.60 1.91 -6.27
N ASN A 183 7.24 2.02 -5.11
CA ASN A 183 8.63 1.61 -4.96
C ASN A 183 8.91 0.83 -3.68
N TYR A 184 10.04 0.11 -3.68
CA TYR A 184 10.51 -0.65 -2.52
C TYR A 184 9.41 -1.55 -1.92
N SER A 185 8.55 -2.12 -2.77
CA SER A 185 7.32 -2.80 -2.33
C SER A 185 7.26 -4.24 -2.84
N THR A 186 6.68 -5.13 -2.04
CA THR A 186 6.47 -6.56 -2.40
C THR A 186 4.99 -6.79 -2.66
N VAL A 187 4.69 -7.44 -3.76
CA VAL A 187 3.35 -7.87 -4.17
C VAL A 187 3.42 -9.37 -4.39
N VAL A 188 2.92 -10.17 -3.45
CA VAL A 188 3.13 -11.62 -3.43
C VAL A 188 1.86 -12.42 -3.18
N ASN A 189 1.68 -13.52 -3.90
CA ASN A 189 0.57 -14.47 -3.70
C ASN A 189 -0.83 -13.84 -3.75
N ASN A 190 -1.02 -12.71 -4.44
CA ASN A 190 -2.32 -12.08 -4.52
C ASN A 190 -3.19 -12.74 -5.60
N LEU A 191 -4.50 -12.71 -5.40
CA LEU A 191 -5.49 -13.26 -6.32
C LEU A 191 -6.42 -12.14 -6.82
N ALA A 192 -6.50 -12.00 -8.14
CA ALA A 192 -7.39 -11.05 -8.80
C ALA A 192 -8.27 -11.74 -9.85
N THR A 193 -9.48 -11.22 -10.05
CA THR A 193 -10.25 -11.55 -11.25
C THR A 193 -9.68 -10.80 -12.47
N ASN A 194 -9.34 -9.51 -12.36
CA ASN A 194 -8.93 -8.67 -13.50
C ASN A 194 -7.44 -8.29 -13.58
N ASN A 195 -6.80 -7.70 -12.56
CA ASN A 195 -5.37 -7.35 -12.61
C ASN A 195 -4.83 -7.08 -11.21
N ILE A 196 -3.55 -7.34 -10.93
CA ILE A 196 -3.04 -7.25 -9.57
C ILE A 196 -2.86 -5.80 -9.10
N LEU A 197 -2.27 -4.98 -9.97
CA LEU A 197 -1.94 -3.57 -9.72
C LEU A 197 -2.47 -2.70 -10.87
N ASN A 198 -3.11 -1.57 -10.57
CA ASN A 198 -3.54 -0.58 -11.57
C ASN A 198 -2.91 0.78 -11.25
N VAL A 199 -2.20 1.33 -12.23
CA VAL A 199 -1.54 2.63 -12.14
C VAL A 199 -1.92 3.49 -13.34
N TRP A 200 -2.18 4.78 -13.12
CA TRP A 200 -2.60 5.71 -14.19
C TRP A 200 -1.63 6.87 -14.35
N TYR A 201 -1.66 7.47 -15.54
CA TYR A 201 -0.86 8.64 -15.92
C TYR A 201 0.63 8.36 -15.78
N LYS A 202 1.45 9.37 -15.50
CA LYS A 202 2.87 9.16 -15.33
C LYS A 202 3.13 8.25 -14.11
N ALA A 203 3.78 7.11 -14.30
CA ALA A 203 4.00 6.13 -13.25
C ALA A 203 5.44 5.62 -13.19
N LEU A 204 5.93 5.41 -11.97
CA LEU A 204 7.21 4.78 -11.67
C LEU A 204 6.98 3.56 -10.77
N ILE A 205 7.36 2.38 -11.25
CA ILE A 205 7.46 1.17 -10.46
C ILE A 205 8.95 0.84 -10.31
N ASP A 206 9.49 0.97 -9.10
CA ASP A 206 10.94 0.89 -8.87
C ASP A 206 11.29 -0.02 -7.72
N SER A 207 12.22 -0.94 -7.94
CA SER A 207 12.78 -1.77 -6.88
C SER A 207 11.64 -2.50 -6.16
N CYS A 208 10.88 -3.31 -6.90
CA CYS A 208 9.75 -4.09 -6.37
C CYS A 208 9.96 -5.59 -6.58
N ASN A 209 9.27 -6.39 -5.77
CA ASN A 209 9.14 -7.83 -5.98
C ASN A 209 7.67 -8.13 -6.33
N ILE A 210 7.41 -8.68 -7.52
CA ILE A 210 6.08 -9.07 -7.98
C ILE A 210 6.09 -10.58 -8.22
N ILE A 211 5.60 -11.36 -7.24
CA ILE A 211 5.88 -12.80 -7.15
C ILE A 211 4.60 -13.61 -6.97
N ASN A 212 4.43 -14.72 -7.70
CA ASN A 212 3.36 -15.68 -7.49
C ASN A 212 1.93 -15.09 -7.49
N ASN A 213 1.72 -13.97 -8.17
CA ASN A 213 0.38 -13.39 -8.23
C ASN A 213 -0.42 -14.08 -9.34
N THR A 214 -1.70 -14.30 -9.08
CA THR A 214 -2.60 -14.99 -10.00
C THR A 214 -3.74 -14.08 -10.40
N LYS A 215 -3.96 -14.00 -11.70
CA LYS A 215 -5.10 -13.34 -12.31
C LYS A 215 -5.91 -14.39 -13.08
N THR A 216 -7.24 -14.38 -12.96
CA THR A 216 -8.08 -15.47 -13.51
C THR A 216 -8.87 -15.12 -14.78
N THR A 217 -9.10 -13.84 -15.12
CA THR A 217 -9.92 -13.45 -16.29
C THR A 217 -9.42 -12.20 -17.01
N SER A 218 -9.86 -11.93 -18.24
CA SER A 218 -9.52 -10.75 -19.08
C SER A 218 -8.15 -10.79 -19.77
N GLU A 219 -8.03 -10.11 -20.91
CA GLU A 219 -6.78 -9.95 -21.69
C GLU A 219 -5.80 -8.92 -21.09
N SER A 220 -6.11 -8.32 -19.94
CA SER A 220 -5.25 -7.33 -19.28
C SER A 220 -3.98 -7.95 -18.64
N GLY A 221 -3.16 -7.16 -17.95
CA GLY A 221 -1.90 -7.61 -17.37
C GLY A 221 -1.94 -7.88 -15.85
N ILE A 222 -0.88 -8.48 -15.29
CA ILE A 222 -0.63 -8.43 -13.83
C ILE A 222 -0.56 -6.97 -13.37
N ILE A 223 0.17 -6.15 -14.13
CA ILE A 223 0.17 -4.70 -14.02
C ILE A 223 -0.67 -4.13 -15.16
N TYR A 224 -1.63 -3.28 -14.82
CA TYR A 224 -2.39 -2.49 -15.77
C TYR A 224 -1.98 -1.03 -15.69
N HIS A 225 -1.65 -0.44 -16.83
CA HIS A 225 -1.29 0.96 -16.95
C HIS A 225 -2.16 1.69 -17.96
N THR A 226 -2.66 2.86 -17.56
CA THR A 226 -3.54 3.71 -18.37
C THR A 226 -2.89 5.06 -18.62
N VAL A 227 -2.59 5.34 -19.90
CA VAL A 227 -2.12 6.62 -20.49
C VAL A 227 -0.79 7.18 -19.94
N ASN A 228 -0.02 7.87 -20.79
CA ASN A 228 1.27 8.52 -20.50
C ASN A 228 2.41 7.52 -20.24
N SER A 229 3.46 7.93 -19.53
CA SER A 229 4.69 7.15 -19.39
C SER A 229 4.69 6.24 -18.17
N LEU A 230 5.01 4.97 -18.39
CA LEU A 230 5.31 4.00 -17.33
C LEU A 230 6.80 3.65 -17.36
N THR A 231 7.49 3.86 -16.25
CA THR A 231 8.84 3.33 -16.03
C THR A 231 8.79 2.20 -15.01
N VAL A 232 9.26 1.02 -15.39
CA VAL A 232 9.44 -0.13 -14.50
C VAL A 232 10.94 -0.43 -14.43
N LYS A 233 11.54 -0.27 -13.25
CA LYS A 233 12.97 -0.51 -13.11
C LYS A 233 13.36 -1.27 -11.84
N SER A 234 14.47 -1.99 -11.88
CA SER A 234 15.02 -2.70 -10.72
C SER A 234 14.05 -3.70 -10.07
N CYS A 235 13.05 -4.17 -10.82
CA CYS A 235 12.00 -5.05 -10.31
C CYS A 235 12.28 -6.53 -10.62
N SER A 236 11.73 -7.41 -9.80
CA SER A 236 11.74 -8.85 -10.05
C SER A 236 10.33 -9.37 -10.23
N PHE A 237 10.09 -10.03 -11.36
CA PHE A 237 8.83 -10.68 -11.70
C PHE A 237 9.05 -12.20 -11.76
N ILE A 238 8.49 -12.93 -10.80
CA ILE A 238 8.73 -14.37 -10.63
C ILE A 238 7.39 -15.12 -10.58
N ASN A 239 7.23 -16.13 -11.44
CA ASN A 239 6.14 -17.10 -11.38
C ASN A 239 4.73 -16.46 -11.22
N ASN A 240 4.48 -15.34 -11.90
CA ASN A 240 3.14 -14.77 -11.96
C ASN A 240 2.31 -15.53 -13.01
N THR A 241 1.02 -15.70 -12.74
CA THR A 241 0.11 -16.51 -13.56
C THR A 241 -1.00 -15.63 -14.12
N THR A 242 -1.19 -15.70 -15.44
CA THR A 242 -2.27 -15.01 -16.17
C THR A 242 -2.95 -15.96 -17.15
N PRO A 243 -4.19 -15.67 -17.58
CA PRO A 243 -4.86 -16.45 -18.62
C PRO A 243 -4.12 -16.38 -19.96
N GLN A 244 -4.30 -17.39 -20.82
CA GLN A 244 -3.75 -17.37 -22.17
C GLN A 244 -4.15 -16.09 -22.93
N GLY A 245 -3.20 -15.48 -23.64
CA GLY A 245 -3.41 -14.23 -24.37
C GLY A 245 -3.32 -12.96 -23.50
N SER A 246 -3.06 -13.10 -22.20
CA SER A 246 -2.81 -11.97 -21.29
C SER A 246 -1.34 -11.57 -21.21
N TYR A 247 -1.06 -10.52 -20.45
CA TYR A 247 0.28 -9.92 -20.35
C TYR A 247 0.83 -9.89 -18.93
N LEU A 248 2.15 -9.75 -18.77
CA LEU A 248 2.70 -9.35 -17.47
C LEU A 248 2.40 -7.87 -17.22
N ILE A 249 2.70 -7.01 -18.19
CA ILE A 249 2.40 -5.58 -18.15
C ILE A 249 1.53 -5.21 -19.35
N TYR A 250 0.33 -4.74 -19.08
CA TYR A 250 -0.60 -4.22 -20.08
C TYR A 250 -0.57 -2.70 -20.05
N ASN A 251 0.09 -2.09 -21.04
CA ASN A 251 0.15 -0.65 -21.22
C ASN A 251 -0.86 -0.22 -22.30
N LYS A 252 -2.07 0.18 -21.89
CA LYS A 252 -3.26 0.25 -22.76
C LYS A 252 -3.09 1.15 -23.99
N GLU A 253 -2.64 2.38 -23.80
CA GLU A 253 -2.60 3.38 -24.88
C GLU A 253 -1.29 3.34 -25.67
N ALA A 254 -0.51 2.26 -25.51
CA ALA A 254 0.77 2.03 -26.18
C ALA A 254 1.77 3.20 -26.06
N ASP A 255 1.60 4.03 -25.03
CA ASP A 255 2.52 5.12 -24.68
C ASP A 255 3.92 4.60 -24.28
N GLN A 256 4.79 5.51 -23.84
CA GLN A 256 6.16 5.20 -23.44
C GLN A 256 6.24 4.26 -22.22
N LEU A 257 6.40 2.96 -22.48
CA LEU A 257 6.78 1.96 -21.49
C LEU A 257 8.31 1.75 -21.52
N THR A 258 8.98 2.06 -20.41
CA THR A 258 10.39 1.76 -20.20
C THR A 258 10.52 0.64 -19.18
N VAL A 259 11.24 -0.43 -19.54
CA VAL A 259 11.60 -1.53 -18.62
C VAL A 259 13.11 -1.62 -18.54
N ASP A 260 13.69 -1.47 -17.36
CA ASP A 260 15.15 -1.40 -17.17
C ASP A 260 15.62 -2.12 -15.92
N SER A 261 16.72 -2.87 -15.99
CA SER A 261 17.35 -3.48 -14.82
C SER A 261 16.41 -4.43 -14.05
N CYS A 262 15.48 -5.06 -14.76
CA CYS A 262 14.52 -6.00 -14.19
C CYS A 262 14.92 -7.46 -14.44
N TYR A 263 14.48 -8.35 -13.56
CA TYR A 263 14.38 -9.78 -13.83
C TYR A 263 12.93 -10.10 -14.19
N ILE A 264 12.73 -10.84 -15.28
CA ILE A 264 11.42 -11.27 -15.74
C ILE A 264 11.50 -12.75 -16.04
N ASP A 265 10.75 -13.53 -15.27
CA ASP A 265 10.49 -14.93 -15.57
C ASP A 265 9.66 -15.03 -16.87
N ASN A 266 10.13 -15.84 -17.82
CA ASN A 266 9.49 -16.04 -19.13
C ASN A 266 8.32 -17.04 -19.08
N SER A 267 7.78 -17.33 -17.89
CA SER A 267 6.67 -18.27 -17.70
C SER A 267 5.34 -17.80 -18.30
N ILE A 268 5.21 -16.53 -18.71
CA ILE A 268 4.00 -15.96 -19.30
C ILE A 268 4.16 -15.83 -20.82
N SER A 269 3.16 -16.27 -21.59
CA SER A 269 3.20 -16.35 -23.07
C SER A 269 3.44 -15.01 -23.77
N SER A 270 3.09 -13.88 -23.14
CA SER A 270 3.33 -12.54 -23.66
C SER A 270 3.67 -11.60 -22.51
N THR A 271 4.89 -11.09 -22.47
CA THR A 271 5.31 -10.23 -21.35
C THR A 271 4.68 -8.83 -21.42
N PHE A 272 4.56 -8.26 -22.62
CA PHE A 272 4.12 -6.88 -22.83
C PHE A 272 3.10 -6.79 -23.98
N LEU A 273 2.11 -5.90 -23.85
CA LEU A 273 1.13 -5.60 -24.92
C LEU A 273 1.77 -4.99 -26.18
N SER A 274 2.92 -4.33 -26.03
CA SER A 274 3.66 -3.70 -27.12
C SER A 274 5.08 -4.26 -27.25
N ASN A 275 5.74 -3.97 -28.38
CA ASN A 275 7.12 -4.37 -28.67
C ASN A 275 8.14 -3.61 -27.79
N VAL A 276 8.10 -3.83 -26.49
CA VAL A 276 9.07 -3.28 -25.54
C VAL A 276 10.26 -4.23 -25.45
N LYS A 277 11.47 -3.67 -25.63
CA LYS A 277 12.72 -4.37 -25.36
C LYS A 277 13.24 -3.91 -24.00
N PRO A 278 13.23 -4.77 -22.96
CA PRO A 278 13.83 -4.45 -21.68
C PRO A 278 15.31 -4.09 -21.84
N LYS A 279 15.78 -3.11 -21.06
CA LYS A 279 17.18 -2.69 -20.99
C LYS A 279 17.85 -3.31 -19.76
N ASN A 280 19.15 -3.59 -19.86
CA ASN A 280 19.97 -4.10 -18.75
C ASN A 280 19.32 -5.25 -17.97
N THR A 281 18.70 -6.21 -18.67
CA THR A 281 18.01 -7.34 -18.04
C THR A 281 18.95 -8.05 -17.06
N ARG A 282 18.44 -8.37 -15.89
CA ARG A 282 19.22 -8.99 -14.81
C ARG A 282 18.90 -10.47 -14.71
N GLU A 283 19.84 -11.24 -14.16
CA GLU A 283 19.60 -12.61 -13.69
C GLU A 283 18.60 -12.63 -12.53
N LEU A 284 18.12 -13.81 -12.14
CA LEU A 284 17.16 -13.98 -11.05
C LEU A 284 17.65 -13.27 -9.77
N PHE A 285 16.83 -12.34 -9.28
CA PHE A 285 17.07 -11.69 -7.99
C PHE A 285 15.76 -11.45 -7.26
N THR A 286 15.86 -11.25 -5.94
CA THR A 286 14.80 -10.62 -5.15
C THR A 286 15.40 -9.43 -4.41
N ASN A 287 14.65 -8.35 -4.34
CA ASN A 287 15.08 -7.16 -3.62
C ASN A 287 14.98 -7.42 -2.11
N LYS A 288 16.13 -7.67 -1.46
CA LYS A 288 16.23 -8.04 -0.03
C LYS A 288 15.71 -6.96 0.93
N LEU A 289 15.88 -5.67 0.59
CA LEU A 289 15.46 -4.54 1.42
C LEU A 289 13.93 -4.44 1.57
N ILE A 290 13.16 -5.15 0.74
CA ILE A 290 11.70 -5.09 0.68
C ILE A 290 11.05 -6.17 1.56
N HIS A 291 11.81 -7.17 2.00
CA HIS A 291 11.29 -8.30 2.77
C HIS A 291 10.99 -7.98 4.26
N PHE A 292 10.63 -6.74 4.61
CA PHE A 292 10.25 -6.38 5.98
C PHE A 292 8.99 -7.08 6.50
N SER A 293 8.20 -7.75 5.66
CA SER A 293 7.05 -8.53 6.12
C SER A 293 6.57 -9.43 4.98
N THR A 294 7.02 -10.67 4.92
CA THR A 294 6.35 -11.70 4.09
C THR A 294 5.62 -12.74 4.94
N GLY A 295 5.60 -12.55 6.27
CA GLY A 295 4.86 -13.41 7.20
C GLY A 295 4.05 -12.59 8.22
N ASN A 296 2.72 -12.55 8.02
CA ASN A 296 1.66 -12.28 9.00
C ASN A 296 1.61 -10.92 9.76
N CYS A 297 2.06 -9.81 9.16
CA CYS A 297 2.19 -8.50 9.84
C CYS A 297 3.17 -8.52 11.02
N GLN A 298 4.47 -8.43 10.74
CA GLN A 298 5.45 -8.04 11.78
C GLN A 298 5.42 -6.52 12.00
N ALA A 299 4.36 -6.08 12.68
CA ALA A 299 4.50 -5.16 13.80
C ALA A 299 3.89 -5.88 15.00
N GLU A 300 4.71 -6.50 15.85
CA GLU A 300 4.26 -6.94 17.18
C GLU A 300 4.01 -5.68 18.02
N PHE A 301 2.78 -5.19 18.03
CA PHE A 301 2.38 -4.13 18.96
C PHE A 301 2.08 -4.77 20.31
N THR A 302 2.88 -4.42 21.33
CA THR A 302 2.62 -4.81 22.71
C THR A 302 1.47 -3.95 23.25
N ILE A 303 0.25 -4.50 23.32
CA ILE A 303 -0.85 -3.86 24.05
C ILE A 303 -0.62 -4.05 25.55
N ILE A 304 -0.13 -3.01 26.23
CA ILE A 304 -0.14 -2.97 27.71
C ILE A 304 -1.55 -2.59 28.16
N LYS A 305 -2.41 -3.57 28.43
CA LYS A 305 -3.56 -3.36 29.33
C LYS A 305 -3.15 -3.81 30.73
N SER A 306 -3.14 -2.88 31.67
CA SER A 306 -3.10 -3.15 33.10
C SER A 306 -4.26 -4.07 33.48
N ILE A 307 -3.99 -5.32 33.81
CA ILE A 307 -4.93 -6.19 34.51
C ILE A 307 -4.18 -6.84 35.66
N ASP A 308 -4.58 -6.48 36.88
CA ASP A 308 -4.27 -7.22 38.09
C ASP A 308 -4.87 -8.64 37.99
N LYS A 309 -3.98 -9.64 38.10
CA LYS A 309 -4.09 -11.01 38.63
C LYS A 309 -5.46 -11.70 38.45
N THR A 310 -5.59 -12.80 37.68
CA THR A 310 -4.87 -14.07 37.85
C THR A 310 -5.05 -14.98 36.61
N GLU A 311 -3.90 -15.47 36.11
CA GLU A 311 -3.66 -16.73 35.37
C GLU A 311 -4.39 -17.00 34.03
N SER A 312 -3.78 -16.57 32.91
CA SER A 312 -2.81 -17.37 32.13
C SER A 312 -2.64 -16.74 30.74
N ILE A 313 -1.65 -15.86 30.58
CA ILE A 313 -1.26 -15.30 29.26
C ILE A 313 0.25 -15.49 29.12
N ALA A 314 0.63 -16.34 28.18
CA ALA A 314 2.02 -16.49 27.76
C ALA A 314 2.52 -15.17 27.19
N ILE A 315 3.53 -14.65 27.85
CA ILE A 315 4.18 -13.36 27.62
C ILE A 315 4.89 -13.40 26.27
N PHE A 316 4.54 -12.50 25.34
CA PHE A 316 5.36 -12.17 24.17
C PHE A 316 5.83 -10.73 24.27
N SER A 317 7.09 -10.57 24.65
CA SER A 317 7.75 -9.29 24.88
C SER A 317 8.86 -9.10 23.85
N HIS A 318 8.62 -8.47 22.70
CA HIS A 318 9.72 -8.14 21.79
C HIS A 318 9.60 -6.72 21.22
N ARG A 319 10.44 -5.84 21.78
CA ARG A 319 10.85 -4.60 21.14
C ARG A 319 11.38 -4.89 19.74
N PHE A 320 11.23 -3.93 18.83
CA PHE A 320 12.03 -3.84 17.60
C PHE A 320 13.50 -4.19 17.92
N PRO A 321 14.08 -5.25 17.35
CA PRO A 321 15.50 -5.43 17.46
C PRO A 321 16.16 -4.30 16.65
N ARG A 322 16.71 -3.30 17.35
CA ARG A 322 17.88 -2.55 16.86
C ARG A 322 18.99 -3.59 16.68
N ARG A 323 19.10 -4.23 15.51
CA ARG A 323 20.27 -5.06 15.19
C ARG A 323 21.06 -4.47 14.04
N ARG A 324 22.23 -4.00 14.46
CA ARG A 324 23.48 -3.77 13.74
C ARG A 324 23.64 -4.70 12.54
N LEU A 325 24.10 -4.10 11.44
CA LEU A 325 24.91 -4.72 10.39
C LEU A 325 25.78 -5.83 10.99
N LEU A 326 25.51 -7.08 10.60
CA LEU A 326 26.51 -8.14 10.70
C LEU A 326 27.18 -8.26 9.34
N ASN A 327 28.46 -7.90 9.31
CA ASN A 327 29.39 -8.34 8.28
C ASN A 327 29.33 -9.87 8.19
N ILE A 328 29.14 -10.39 6.98
CA ILE A 328 29.61 -11.74 6.66
C ILE A 328 30.51 -11.60 5.44
N LEU A 329 31.81 -11.55 5.74
CA LEU A 329 32.87 -11.99 4.84
C LEU A 329 32.68 -13.49 4.63
N TYR A 330 32.41 -13.89 3.38
CA TYR A 330 33.27 -14.72 2.53
C TYR A 330 32.57 -14.93 1.18
#